data_AF-A0A560E2P7-F1
#
_entry.id   AF-A0A560E2P7-F1
#
_cell.length_a   1.000
_cell.length_b   1.000
_cell.length_c   1.000
_cell.angle_alpha   90.00
_cell.angle_beta   90.00
_cell.angle_gamma   90.00
#
_symmetry.space_group_name_H-M   'P 1'
#
loop_
_entity.id
_entity.type
_entity.pdbx_description
1 polymer ?
#
loop_
_entity_poly.entity_id
_entity_poly.type
_entity_poly.pdbx_seq_one_letter_code
_entity_poly.pdbx_strand_id
1 'polypeptide(L)'
;MVEQHWRFQFGFLPITSVAPDSGAGLPSSVMKPRRVLDRCSGVPASSNQWKWDIGFYPGIEPGMQQGGSAESFEVAREAFEKAWLKLEPRLTEEHFECWRRDRDFHAWKLRMWSDGRPLPAQRRDGRSTFFCGAPIETGCEDHIYSAHRGIGA
;
A
#
# COMPACT_ATOMS: atom_id res chain seq x y z
N MET A 1 -10.57 1.40 36.88
CA MET A 1 -10.14 2.74 36.42
C MET A 1 -8.64 2.65 36.22
N VAL A 2 -8.09 2.60 35.01
CA VAL A 2 -8.42 3.35 33.80
C VAL A 2 -8.35 2.39 32.61
N GLU A 3 -9.46 2.27 31.87
CA GLU A 3 -9.50 1.60 30.57
C GLU A 3 -8.80 2.49 29.54
N GLN A 4 -7.80 1.95 28.83
CA GLN A 4 -7.33 2.55 27.59
C GLN A 4 -7.71 1.61 26.44
N HIS A 5 -8.86 1.91 25.86
CA HIS A 5 -9.33 1.39 24.59
C HIS A 5 -8.33 1.77 23.48
N TRP A 6 -7.59 0.78 22.97
CA TRP A 6 -6.94 0.87 21.67
C TRP A 6 -7.46 -0.27 20.80
N ARG A 7 -8.56 -0.01 20.08
CA ARG A 7 -9.04 -0.84 18.98
C ARG A 7 -8.38 -0.36 17.68
N PHE A 8 -7.21 -0.91 17.35
CA PHE A 8 -6.77 -1.00 15.96
C PHE A 8 -7.10 -2.39 15.45
N GLN A 9 -8.20 -2.47 14.71
CA GLN A 9 -8.77 -3.66 14.13
C GLN A 9 -7.98 -4.02 12.85
N PHE A 10 -6.85 -4.71 12.99
CA PHE A 10 -6.29 -5.47 11.86
C PHE A 10 -7.03 -6.81 11.78
N GLY A 11 -7.88 -6.93 10.76
CA GLY A 11 -8.68 -8.11 10.50
C GLY A 11 -7.83 -9.36 10.39
N PHE A 12 -8.07 -10.27 11.33
CA PHE A 12 -7.71 -11.67 11.25
C PHE A 12 -8.59 -12.30 10.17
N LEU A 13 -8.01 -12.87 9.10
CA LEU A 13 -8.71 -13.86 8.29
C LEU A 13 -8.17 -15.24 8.67
N PRO A 14 -9.02 -16.20 9.10
CA PRO A 14 -8.59 -17.56 9.34
C PRO A 14 -8.29 -18.23 8.00
N ILE A 15 -7.12 -18.89 7.96
CA ILE A 15 -6.67 -19.73 6.87
C ILE A 15 -7.51 -21.02 6.90
N THR A 16 -8.39 -21.21 5.92
CA THR A 16 -8.83 -22.56 5.55
C THR A 16 -8.45 -22.84 4.10
N SER A 17 -7.61 -23.86 3.99
CA SER A 17 -7.08 -24.51 2.79
C SER A 17 -8.17 -24.91 1.80
N VAL A 18 -8.07 -24.43 0.54
CA VAL A 18 -8.28 -25.25 -0.67
C VAL A 18 -7.49 -24.63 -1.84
N ALA A 19 -6.66 -25.44 -2.49
CA ALA A 19 -6.22 -25.32 -3.89
C ALA A 19 -6.75 -26.57 -4.63
N PRO A 20 -6.81 -26.67 -5.98
CA PRO A 20 -6.09 -25.89 -6.99
C PRO A 20 -6.94 -25.41 -8.19
N ASP A 21 -6.51 -24.39 -8.94
CA ASP A 21 -6.02 -24.52 -10.33
C ASP A 21 -5.76 -23.14 -10.97
N SER A 22 -4.63 -23.05 -11.67
CA SER A 22 -4.29 -22.18 -12.81
C SER A 22 -4.73 -20.71 -12.82
N GLY A 23 -3.79 -19.84 -12.45
CA GLY A 23 -3.85 -18.40 -12.73
C GLY A 23 -2.96 -17.65 -11.75
N ALA A 24 -1.66 -17.54 -12.05
CA ALA A 24 -0.71 -16.79 -11.25
C ALA A 24 -1.05 -15.28 -11.28
N GLY A 25 -2.07 -14.89 -10.51
CA GLY A 25 -2.28 -13.53 -10.06
C GLY A 25 -1.35 -13.27 -8.89
N LEU A 26 -0.29 -12.50 -9.12
CA LEU A 26 0.54 -11.94 -8.07
C LEU A 26 -0.38 -11.25 -7.03
N PRO A 27 -0.08 -11.34 -5.71
CA PRO A 27 -0.83 -10.58 -4.72
C PRO A 27 -0.68 -9.09 -5.02
N SER A 28 -1.78 -8.48 -5.46
CA SER A 28 -1.96 -7.06 -5.71
C SER A 28 -1.95 -6.26 -4.41
N SER A 29 -0.86 -6.33 -3.64
CA SER A 29 -0.69 -5.60 -2.38
C SER A 29 0.68 -4.94 -2.25
N VAL A 30 1.38 -4.71 -3.37
CA VAL A 30 2.43 -3.69 -3.39
C VAL A 30 1.72 -2.34 -3.55
N MET A 31 1.55 -1.61 -2.45
CA MET A 31 1.04 -0.23 -2.45
C MET A 31 1.95 0.65 -3.31
N LYS A 32 1.58 0.82 -4.57
CA LYS A 32 2.22 1.73 -5.53
C LYS A 32 1.68 3.15 -5.33
N PRO A 33 2.41 4.21 -5.71
CA PRO A 33 1.84 5.55 -5.72
C PRO A 33 0.70 5.54 -6.75
N ARG A 34 -0.52 5.92 -6.37
CA ARG A 34 -1.68 5.90 -7.27
C ARG A 34 -1.60 7.07 -8.23
N ARG A 35 -0.80 6.90 -9.27
CA ARG A 35 -1.06 7.44 -10.60
C ARG A 35 -1.42 6.25 -11.46
N VAL A 36 -2.70 5.92 -11.50
CA VAL A 36 -3.19 4.76 -12.25
C VAL A 36 -4.19 5.27 -13.26
N LEU A 37 -3.92 5.01 -14.53
CA LEU A 37 -4.89 5.05 -15.60
C LEU A 37 -4.93 3.63 -16.16
N ASP A 38 -6.05 2.94 -15.95
CA ASP A 38 -6.14 1.52 -16.26
C ASP A 38 -7.45 1.16 -16.95
N ARG A 39 -7.39 0.10 -17.75
CA ARG A 39 -8.58 -0.47 -18.39
C ARG A 39 -9.19 -1.50 -17.46
N CYS A 40 -10.47 -1.32 -17.14
CA CYS A 40 -11.24 -2.30 -16.40
C CYS A 40 -11.34 -3.62 -17.18
N SER A 41 -10.80 -4.70 -16.63
CA SER A 41 -10.98 -6.06 -17.15
C SER A 41 -12.36 -6.61 -16.77
N GLY A 42 -13.09 -7.16 -17.73
CA GLY A 42 -14.37 -7.86 -17.48
C GLY A 42 -15.62 -6.99 -17.40
N VAL A 43 -15.54 -5.70 -17.76
CA VAL A 43 -16.72 -4.83 -17.90
C VAL A 43 -17.28 -4.85 -19.33
N PRO A 44 -18.61 -4.75 -19.51
CA PRO A 44 -19.23 -4.62 -20.83
C PRO A 44 -18.68 -3.41 -21.59
N ALA A 45 -18.61 -3.51 -22.92
CA ALA A 45 -18.04 -2.46 -23.74
C ALA A 45 -18.80 -1.12 -23.63
N SER A 46 -20.08 -1.15 -23.24
CA SER A 46 -20.94 0.00 -22.97
C SER A 46 -20.74 0.66 -21.61
N SER A 47 -19.84 0.14 -20.77
CA SER A 47 -19.50 0.73 -19.47
C SER A 47 -18.26 1.61 -19.58
N ASN A 48 -18.05 2.49 -18.58
CA ASN A 48 -16.79 3.22 -18.45
C ASN A 48 -15.61 2.26 -18.31
N GLN A 49 -14.89 2.04 -19.42
CA GLN A 49 -13.81 1.07 -19.49
C GLN A 49 -12.53 1.55 -18.84
N TRP A 50 -12.39 2.86 -18.62
CA TRP A 50 -11.17 3.47 -18.11
C TRP A 50 -11.42 4.06 -16.74
N LYS A 51 -10.54 3.76 -15.80
CA LYS A 51 -10.54 4.37 -14.47
C LYS A 51 -9.25 5.10 -14.23
N TRP A 52 -9.36 6.22 -13.53
CA TRP A 52 -8.22 6.98 -13.09
C TRP A 52 -8.36 7.36 -11.62
N ASP A 53 -7.22 7.44 -10.94
CA ASP A 53 -7.11 7.81 -9.53
C ASP A 53 -5.82 8.61 -9.36
N ILE A 54 -5.92 9.73 -8.65
CA ILE A 54 -4.79 10.56 -8.25
C ILE A 54 -4.73 10.66 -6.74
N GLY A 55 -3.52 10.50 -6.24
CA GLY A 55 -3.17 10.65 -4.84
C GLY A 55 -2.41 9.44 -4.33
N PHE A 56 -2.05 9.47 -3.06
CA PHE A 56 -1.42 8.35 -2.40
C PHE A 56 -1.70 8.44 -0.91
N TYR A 57 -1.77 7.29 -0.27
CA TYR A 57 -1.90 7.19 1.17
C TYR A 57 -0.80 6.26 1.67
N PRO A 58 -0.16 6.58 2.81
CA PRO A 58 -0.20 7.86 3.52
C PRO A 58 0.59 8.95 2.77
N GLY A 59 0.39 10.21 3.14
CA GLY A 59 1.11 11.35 2.57
C GLY A 59 0.26 12.33 1.77
N ILE A 60 -1.03 12.08 1.55
CA ILE A 60 -2.00 13.10 1.13
C ILE A 60 -3.19 13.04 2.09
N GLU A 61 -3.72 14.22 2.44
CA GLU A 61 -4.86 14.34 3.35
C GLU A 61 -6.09 13.54 2.85
N PRO A 62 -6.83 12.86 3.75
CA PRO A 62 -8.10 12.24 3.40
C PRO A 62 -9.03 13.25 2.71
N GLY A 63 -9.53 12.88 1.53
CA GLY A 63 -10.41 13.74 0.71
C GLY A 63 -9.70 14.60 -0.35
N MET A 64 -8.36 14.64 -0.38
CA MET A 64 -7.61 15.20 -1.51
C MET A 64 -7.36 14.17 -2.63
N GLN A 65 -7.61 12.89 -2.35
CA GLN A 65 -7.67 11.83 -3.35
C GLN A 65 -8.83 12.11 -4.31
N GLN A 66 -8.55 12.06 -5.62
CA GLN A 66 -9.58 12.23 -6.65
C GLN A 66 -9.51 11.04 -7.59
N GLY A 67 -10.66 10.62 -8.09
CA GLY A 67 -10.73 9.57 -9.09
C GLY A 67 -11.96 9.73 -9.96
N GLY A 68 -11.96 9.01 -11.07
CA GLY A 68 -13.05 9.03 -12.02
C GLY A 68 -13.01 7.84 -12.95
N SER A 69 -14.01 7.76 -13.81
CA SER A 69 -14.07 6.76 -14.87
C SER A 69 -14.60 7.38 -16.16
N ALA A 70 -14.17 6.86 -17.30
CA ALA A 70 -14.62 7.30 -18.61
C ALA A 70 -14.72 6.13 -19.60
N GLU A 71 -15.48 6.33 -20.67
CA GLU A 71 -15.66 5.34 -21.74
C GLU A 71 -14.41 5.22 -22.63
N SER A 72 -13.67 6.31 -22.84
CA SER A 72 -12.46 6.34 -23.67
C SER A 72 -11.20 6.66 -22.85
N PHE A 73 -10.06 6.20 -23.37
CA PHE A 73 -8.75 6.42 -22.78
C PHE A 73 -8.40 7.91 -22.75
N GLU A 74 -8.66 8.60 -23.86
CA GLU A 74 -8.32 10.00 -24.05
C GLU A 74 -9.05 10.88 -23.03
N VAL A 75 -10.35 10.63 -22.81
CA VAL A 75 -11.15 11.36 -21.83
C VAL A 75 -10.69 11.06 -20.41
N ALA A 76 -10.37 9.80 -20.09
CA ALA A 76 -9.81 9.46 -18.79
C ALA A 76 -8.44 10.10 -18.55
N ARG A 77 -7.58 10.14 -19.58
CA ARG A 77 -6.26 10.78 -19.53
C ARG A 77 -6.36 12.28 -19.33
N GLU A 78 -7.21 12.98 -20.07
CA GLU A 78 -7.42 14.42 -19.91
C GLU A 78 -7.96 14.77 -18.53
N ALA A 79 -8.92 13.99 -18.03
CA ALA A 79 -9.46 14.16 -16.69
C ALA A 79 -8.38 13.94 -15.62
N PHE A 80 -7.56 12.91 -15.79
CA PHE A 80 -6.40 12.61 -14.94
C PHE A 80 -5.38 13.75 -14.94
N GLU A 81 -4.95 14.24 -16.11
CA GLU A 81 -3.96 15.32 -16.22
C GLU A 81 -4.48 16.62 -15.60
N LYS A 82 -5.75 16.97 -15.85
CA LYS A 82 -6.38 18.15 -15.26
C LYS A 82 -6.48 18.05 -13.74
N ALA A 83 -6.78 16.88 -13.22
CA ALA A 83 -6.82 16.65 -11.77
C ALA A 83 -5.39 16.71 -11.18
N TRP A 84 -4.40 16.15 -11.89
CA TRP A 84 -2.99 16.19 -11.48
C TRP A 84 -2.45 17.62 -11.39
N LEU A 85 -2.68 18.46 -12.41
CA LEU A 85 -2.24 19.86 -12.44
C LEU A 85 -2.78 20.69 -11.26
N LYS A 86 -3.92 20.30 -10.69
CA LYS A 86 -4.49 20.95 -9.49
C LYS A 86 -3.86 20.46 -8.19
N LEU A 87 -3.43 19.19 -8.16
CA LEU A 87 -2.90 18.54 -6.98
C LEU A 87 -1.40 18.79 -6.83
N GLU A 88 -0.63 18.71 -7.92
CA GLU A 88 0.84 18.79 -7.95
C GLU A 88 1.41 20.00 -7.19
N PRO A 89 0.89 21.23 -7.33
CA PRO A 89 1.44 22.38 -6.61
C PRO A 89 1.26 22.31 -5.08
N ARG A 90 0.40 21.41 -4.59
CA ARG A 90 0.13 21.20 -3.17
C ARG A 90 1.00 20.08 -2.58
N LEU A 91 1.62 19.28 -3.44
CA LEU A 91 2.51 18.21 -3.02
C LEU A 91 3.90 18.77 -2.74
N THR A 92 4.51 18.23 -1.71
CA THR A 92 5.83 18.61 -1.23
C THR A 92 6.66 17.36 -1.09
N GLU A 93 7.97 17.50 -0.91
CA GLU A 93 8.85 16.34 -0.73
C GLU A 93 8.46 15.51 0.50
N GLU A 94 7.91 16.13 1.55
CA GLU A 94 7.43 15.45 2.76
C GLU A 94 6.28 14.49 2.45
N HIS A 95 5.37 14.88 1.55
CA HIS A 95 4.28 14.03 1.12
C HIS A 95 4.82 12.78 0.41
N PHE A 96 5.76 12.96 -0.53
CA PHE A 96 6.42 11.85 -1.22
C PHE A 96 7.26 10.98 -0.27
N GLU A 97 7.89 11.59 0.73
CA GLU A 97 8.67 10.89 1.73
C GLU A 97 7.82 9.99 2.63
N CYS A 98 6.66 10.49 3.09
CA CYS A 98 5.67 9.70 3.81
C CYS A 98 5.24 8.48 2.99
N TRP A 99 4.98 8.67 1.70
CA TRP A 99 4.63 7.56 0.80
C TRP A 99 5.78 6.55 0.66
N ARG A 100 7.02 6.99 0.45
CA ARG A 100 8.18 6.08 0.34
C ARG A 100 8.41 5.28 1.62
N ARG A 101 8.27 5.91 2.79
CA ARG A 101 8.39 5.25 4.10
C ARG A 101 7.35 4.16 4.27
N ASP A 102 6.09 4.46 3.95
CA ASP A 102 5.02 3.48 4.06
C ASP A 102 5.20 2.31 3.09
N ARG A 103 5.60 2.58 1.85
CA ARG A 103 5.94 1.55 0.87
C ARG A 103 7.03 0.62 1.41
N ASP A 104 8.12 1.18 1.93
CA ASP A 104 9.24 0.42 2.46
C ASP A 104 8.83 -0.40 3.70
N PHE A 105 8.00 0.17 4.59
CA PHE A 105 7.42 -0.53 5.74
C PHE A 105 6.54 -1.71 5.32
N HIS A 106 5.67 -1.52 4.34
CA HIS A 106 4.81 -2.60 3.82
C HIS A 106 5.61 -3.70 3.13
N ALA A 107 6.58 -3.33 2.28
CA ALA A 107 7.45 -4.30 1.62
C ALA A 107 8.30 -5.09 2.63
N TRP A 108 8.80 -4.45 3.69
CA TRP A 108 9.48 -5.14 4.78
C TRP A 108 8.56 -6.17 5.48
N LYS A 109 7.33 -5.79 5.86
CA LYS A 109 6.37 -6.71 6.50
C LYS A 109 6.09 -7.92 5.61
N LEU A 110 5.84 -7.69 4.32
CA LEU A 110 5.59 -8.77 3.35
C LEU A 110 6.80 -9.68 3.20
N ARG A 111 8.01 -9.12 3.18
CA ARG A 111 9.23 -9.92 3.12
C ARG A 111 9.42 -10.79 4.37
N MET A 112 9.20 -10.23 5.55
CA MET A 112 9.23 -10.99 6.81
C MET A 112 8.25 -12.18 6.76
N TRP A 113 7.04 -11.95 6.28
CA TRP A 113 6.04 -13.01 6.09
C TRP A 113 6.48 -14.07 5.07
N SER A 114 6.99 -13.66 3.90
CA SER A 114 7.50 -14.58 2.87
C SER A 114 8.65 -15.44 3.38
N ASP A 115 9.49 -14.90 4.26
CA ASP A 115 10.62 -15.61 4.86
C ASP A 115 10.20 -16.47 6.07
N GLY A 116 8.90 -16.51 6.40
CA GLY A 116 8.38 -17.24 7.56
C GLY A 116 8.87 -16.68 8.90
N ARG A 117 9.27 -15.41 8.94
CA ARG A 117 9.79 -14.74 10.13
C ARG A 117 8.63 -14.04 10.86
N PRO A 118 8.21 -14.54 12.03
CA PRO A 118 7.11 -13.92 12.77
C PRO A 118 7.51 -12.55 13.29
N LEU A 119 6.58 -11.60 13.25
CA LEU A 119 6.78 -10.28 13.87
C LEU A 119 6.80 -10.41 15.41
N PRO A 120 7.38 -9.44 16.13
CA PRO A 120 7.41 -9.45 17.61
C PRO A 120 6.04 -9.73 18.24
N ALA A 121 4.99 -9.07 17.74
CA ALA A 121 3.61 -9.23 18.23
C ALA A 121 3.02 -10.64 18.02
N GLN A 122 3.62 -11.46 17.16
CA GLN A 122 3.18 -12.82 16.87
C GLN A 122 3.90 -13.87 17.73
N ARG A 123 4.90 -13.48 18.53
CA ARG A 123 5.66 -14.38 19.38
C ARG A 123 5.32 -14.20 20.84
N ARG A 124 5.33 -15.31 21.60
CA ARG A 124 5.08 -15.29 23.06
C ARG A 124 6.12 -14.49 23.85
N ASP A 125 7.36 -14.49 23.38
CA ASP A 125 8.48 -13.77 24.00
C ASP A 125 8.56 -12.29 23.56
N GLY A 126 7.72 -11.88 22.60
CA GLY A 126 7.73 -10.53 22.05
C GLY A 126 9.00 -10.16 21.29
N ARG A 127 9.88 -11.12 20.93
CA ARG A 127 11.20 -10.82 20.34
C ARG A 127 11.35 -11.43 18.96
N SER A 128 11.76 -10.63 17.99
CA SER A 128 12.08 -11.13 16.65
C SER A 128 13.26 -10.36 16.05
N THR A 129 13.76 -10.81 14.91
CA THR A 129 14.86 -10.18 14.19
C THR A 129 14.45 -9.85 12.77
N PHE A 130 14.96 -8.76 12.25
CA PHE A 130 14.95 -8.45 10.83
C PHE A 130 15.63 -9.57 10.01
N PHE A 131 15.38 -9.62 8.70
CA PHE A 131 16.10 -10.54 7.80
C PHE A 131 17.61 -10.21 7.70
N CYS A 132 18.02 -8.98 8.05
CA CYS A 132 19.42 -8.59 8.19
C CYS A 132 20.05 -9.02 9.53
N GLY A 133 19.29 -9.63 10.43
CA GLY A 133 19.75 -10.11 11.73
C GLY A 133 19.65 -9.11 12.89
N ALA A 134 19.34 -7.84 12.61
CA ALA A 134 19.11 -6.84 13.67
C ALA A 134 17.89 -7.21 14.53
N PRO A 135 17.88 -6.93 15.84
CA PRO A 135 16.70 -7.11 16.68
C PRO A 135 15.57 -6.14 16.27
N ILE A 136 14.31 -6.59 16.36
CA ILE A 136 13.14 -5.73 16.16
C ILE A 136 12.70 -5.21 17.53
N GLU A 137 12.88 -3.92 17.74
CA GLU A 137 12.52 -3.20 18.96
C GLU A 137 11.36 -2.21 18.70
N THR A 138 10.91 -1.51 19.73
CA THR A 138 9.98 -0.38 19.56
C THR A 138 10.65 0.71 18.73
N GLY A 139 9.95 1.27 17.73
CA GLY A 139 10.56 2.23 16.80
C GLY A 139 11.38 1.58 15.67
N CYS A 140 11.13 0.29 15.38
CA CYS A 140 11.79 -0.45 14.31
C CYS A 140 11.68 0.21 12.92
N GLU A 141 10.71 1.10 12.75
CA GLU A 141 10.52 1.93 11.56
C GLU A 141 11.78 2.70 11.18
N ASP A 142 12.53 3.24 12.14
CA ASP A 142 13.78 3.97 11.85
C ASP A 142 14.84 3.07 11.23
N HIS A 143 14.92 1.81 11.68
CA HIS A 143 15.80 0.81 11.07
C HIS A 143 15.34 0.46 9.65
N ILE A 144 14.03 0.35 9.42
CA ILE A 144 13.48 0.09 8.09
C ILE A 144 13.81 1.25 7.14
N TYR A 145 13.59 2.48 7.58
CA TYR A 145 13.79 3.68 6.75
C TYR A 145 15.26 3.97 6.46
N SER A 146 16.19 3.51 7.31
CA SER A 146 17.62 3.67 7.11
C SER A 146 18.29 2.47 6.42
N ALA A 147 18.09 1.25 6.92
CA ALA A 147 18.79 0.05 6.47
C ALA A 147 18.07 -0.72 5.34
N HIS A 148 16.76 -0.50 5.17
CA HIS A 148 15.92 -1.20 4.19
C HIS A 148 15.19 -0.23 3.25
N ARG A 149 15.76 0.96 3.08
CA ARG A 149 15.24 1.98 2.18
C ARG A 149 15.12 1.42 0.76
N GLY A 150 13.97 1.64 0.12
CA GLY A 150 13.75 1.21 -1.26
C GLY A 150 13.49 -0.28 -1.45
N ILE A 151 13.31 -1.06 -0.38
CA ILE A 151 12.99 -2.50 -0.48
C ILE A 151 11.71 -2.79 -1.28
N GLY A 152 10.78 -1.83 -1.36
CA GLY A 152 9.56 -1.92 -2.16
C GLY A 152 9.58 -1.17 -3.49
N ALA A 153 10.74 -0.65 -3.92
CA ALA A 153 10.88 0.13 -5.15
C ALA A 153 10.87 -0.73 -6.42
#